data_AF-A0A2C9SZ82-F1
#
_entry.id   AF-A0A2C9SZ82-F1
#
_cell.length_a   1.000
_cell.length_b   1.000
_cell.length_c   1.000
_cell.angle_alpha   90.00
_cell.angle_beta   90.00
_cell.angle_gamma   90.00
#
_symmetry.space_group_name_H-M   'P 1'
#
loop_
_entity.id
_entity.type
_entity.pdbx_description
1 polymer ?
#
loop_
_entity_poly.entity_id
_entity_poly.type
_entity_poly.pdbx_seq_one_letter_code
_entity_poly.pdbx_strand_id
1 'polypeptide(L)'
;MRVPVGSYGEDLLTVRVETPADLLVTARAAYRGGDFETSYAAFSRAGAVGPLSVDDLDAMASAAGRIGHGREAMRIGELVYVRLTRTDPNAAAGKAVELGLAWLSRGEWAIGQSWVSRARALLAGAPESPVLGRLSDLETVLAVLGEDADLAAERPAVLREMGLGGAPAAVAGEAYYHLGEIRRRRGEVEGAFAAYARAHSLGFVPQPGEALLRCALGDVDTARAEVRAAIADADATALPRLLRGAIQIAVARGDLDEAEDYLRALESAGADDSVLRGAVLVRRGRHREALMVLRSALRKRPARESEYETARLHEWLAEAQRGLG
;
A
#
# COMPACT_ATOMS: atom_id res chain seq x y z
N MET A 1 23.55 44.02 61.30
CA MET A 1 23.83 42.61 60.95
C MET A 1 22.71 42.13 60.03
N ARG A 2 22.96 42.05 58.72
CA ARG A 2 21.96 41.65 57.72
C ARG A 2 21.74 40.14 57.79
N VAL A 3 20.51 39.72 58.05
CA VAL A 3 20.06 38.33 57.92
C VAL A 3 19.71 38.10 56.45
N PRO A 4 20.18 37.03 55.79
CA PRO A 4 19.85 36.78 54.39
C PRO A 4 18.42 36.26 54.29
N VAL A 5 17.61 36.94 53.47
CA VAL A 5 16.28 36.47 53.06
C VAL A 5 16.52 35.37 52.02
N GLY A 6 16.14 34.13 52.36
CA GLY A 6 16.20 33.00 51.45
C GLY A 6 15.26 33.23 50.26
N SER A 7 15.80 33.10 49.04
CA SER A 7 15.02 33.08 47.81
C SER A 7 14.27 31.75 47.71
N TYR A 8 13.04 31.72 48.20
CA TYR A 8 12.10 30.65 47.89
C TYR A 8 11.28 31.06 46.67
N GLY A 9 11.59 30.44 45.54
CA GLY A 9 10.67 30.17 44.44
C GLY A 9 10.34 31.33 43.52
N GLU A 10 10.97 31.34 42.33
CA GLU A 10 10.27 31.62 41.06
C GLU A 10 10.97 30.87 39.89
N ASP A 11 11.34 29.60 40.11
CA ASP A 11 11.47 28.64 38.99
C ASP A 11 10.11 27.96 38.81
N LEU A 12 9.08 28.74 38.51
CA LEU A 12 7.89 28.21 37.85
C LEU A 12 8.28 27.97 36.40
N LEU A 13 8.88 26.81 36.14
CA LEU A 13 8.68 26.10 34.88
C LEU A 13 7.17 26.07 34.67
N THR A 14 6.67 27.02 33.91
CA THR A 14 5.29 27.03 33.43
C THR A 14 5.19 25.82 32.52
N VAL A 15 4.83 24.67 33.10
CA VAL A 15 4.23 23.57 32.36
C VAL A 15 2.99 24.19 31.74
N ARG A 16 3.14 24.65 30.50
CA ARG A 16 2.04 25.19 29.72
C ARG A 16 1.09 24.02 29.54
N VAL A 17 0.07 23.96 30.39
CA VAL A 17 -0.98 22.94 30.31
C VAL A 17 -1.68 23.21 28.99
N GLU A 18 -1.36 22.41 27.97
CA GLU A 18 -2.01 22.50 26.67
C GLU A 18 -3.51 22.35 26.88
N THR A 19 -4.27 23.36 26.47
CA THR A 19 -5.72 23.31 26.57
C THR A 19 -6.27 22.32 25.53
N PRO A 20 -7.50 21.80 25.71
CA PRO A 20 -8.14 20.96 24.68
C PRO A 20 -8.18 21.64 23.31
N ALA A 21 -8.33 22.97 23.26
CA ALA A 21 -8.30 23.73 22.02
C ALA A 21 -6.91 23.74 21.38
N ASP A 22 -5.84 23.91 22.17
CA ASP A 22 -4.46 23.84 21.68
C ASP A 22 -4.16 22.44 21.11
N LEU A 23 -4.61 21.39 21.80
CA LEU A 23 -4.44 20.00 21.36
C LEU A 23 -5.13 19.74 20.02
N LEU A 24 -6.34 20.25 19.81
CA LEU A 24 -7.05 20.09 18.53
C LEU A 24 -6.36 20.84 17.38
N VAL A 25 -5.83 22.04 17.65
CA VAL A 25 -5.06 22.80 16.64
C VAL A 25 -3.81 22.03 16.23
N THR A 26 -3.05 21.53 17.21
CA THR A 26 -1.87 20.70 16.97
C THR A 26 -2.23 19.43 16.20
N ALA A 27 -3.29 18.73 16.62
CA ALA A 27 -3.71 17.48 16.00
C ALA A 27 -4.07 17.65 14.52
N ARG A 28 -4.84 18.70 14.19
CA ARG A 28 -5.25 19.03 12.82
C ARG A 28 -4.11 19.53 11.94
N ALA A 29 -3.18 20.29 12.51
CA ALA A 29 -1.98 20.73 11.79
C ALA A 29 -1.07 19.54 11.46
N ALA A 30 -0.81 18.68 12.44
CA ALA A 30 -0.04 17.45 12.27
C ALA A 30 -0.69 16.52 11.24
N TYR A 31 -2.02 16.34 11.29
CA TYR A 31 -2.76 15.53 10.31
C TYR A 31 -2.55 16.01 8.88
N ARG A 32 -2.68 17.33 8.63
CA ARG A 32 -2.45 17.93 7.31
C ARG A 32 -0.99 17.86 6.86
N GLY A 33 -0.06 17.90 7.82
CA GLY A 33 1.38 17.76 7.57
C GLY A 33 1.86 16.32 7.38
N GLY A 34 0.99 15.31 7.59
CA GLY A 34 1.36 13.89 7.49
C GLY A 34 2.08 13.33 8.72
N ASP A 35 2.20 14.10 9.80
CA ASP A 35 2.72 13.63 11.09
C ASP A 35 1.59 12.94 11.86
N PHE A 36 1.35 11.67 11.53
CA PHE A 36 0.21 10.91 12.05
C PHE A 36 0.41 10.49 13.50
N GLU A 37 1.66 10.28 13.94
CA GLU A 37 2.02 10.02 15.33
C GLU A 37 1.63 11.19 16.23
N THR A 38 2.07 12.41 15.89
CA THR A 38 1.71 13.62 16.65
C THR A 38 0.22 13.89 16.57
N SER A 39 -0.38 13.72 15.39
CA SER A 39 -1.82 13.93 15.20
C SER A 39 -2.65 13.03 16.10
N TYR A 40 -2.39 11.72 16.08
CA TYR A 40 -3.10 10.75 16.90
C TYR A 40 -2.88 11.02 18.40
N ALA A 41 -1.66 11.28 18.84
CA ALA A 41 -1.37 11.57 20.25
C ALA A 41 -2.13 12.81 20.75
N ALA A 42 -2.19 13.88 19.93
CA ALA A 42 -2.89 15.10 20.28
C ALA A 42 -4.42 14.91 20.29
N PHE A 43 -5.00 14.19 19.32
CA PHE A 43 -6.43 13.84 19.34
C PHE A 43 -6.80 12.96 20.53
N SER A 44 -5.99 11.95 20.87
CA SER A 44 -6.21 11.10 22.05
C SER A 44 -6.26 11.91 23.34
N ARG A 45 -5.34 12.86 23.52
CA ARG A 45 -5.32 13.75 24.70
C ARG A 45 -6.52 14.69 24.72
N ALA A 46 -6.91 15.26 23.58
CA ALA A 46 -8.09 16.11 23.49
C ALA A 46 -9.38 15.33 23.81
N GLY A 47 -9.51 14.11 23.28
CA GLY A 47 -10.64 13.20 23.50
C GLY A 47 -10.78 12.70 24.94
N ALA A 48 -9.68 12.68 25.70
CA ALA A 48 -9.72 12.36 27.13
C ALA A 48 -10.34 13.49 27.98
N VAL A 49 -10.35 14.72 27.48
CA VAL A 49 -10.89 15.89 28.19
C VAL A 49 -12.33 16.21 27.76
N GLY A 50 -12.69 15.95 26.50
CA GLY A 50 -14.03 16.23 26.00
C GLY A 50 -14.34 15.55 24.67
N PRO A 51 -15.61 15.55 24.23
CA PRO A 51 -16.01 14.89 23.00
C PRO A 51 -15.36 15.56 21.79
N LEU A 52 -14.78 14.74 20.92
CA LEU A 52 -14.29 15.16 19.62
C LEU A 52 -15.45 15.34 18.62
N SER A 53 -15.28 16.29 17.70
CA SER A 53 -16.17 16.45 16.54
C SER A 53 -16.11 15.21 15.64
N VAL A 54 -17.07 15.06 14.74
CA VAL A 54 -17.07 13.94 13.78
C VAL A 54 -15.82 14.00 12.90
N ASP A 55 -15.45 15.19 12.41
CA ASP A 55 -14.26 15.40 11.57
C ASP A 55 -12.96 15.10 12.32
N ASP A 56 -12.87 15.47 13.60
CA ASP A 56 -11.70 15.18 14.44
C ASP A 56 -11.58 13.68 14.72
N LEU A 57 -12.69 12.99 14.99
CA LEU A 57 -12.70 11.53 15.14
C LEU A 57 -12.30 10.84 13.83
N ASP A 58 -12.72 11.38 12.69
CA ASP A 58 -12.40 10.84 11.38
C ASP A 58 -10.91 10.94 11.07
N ALA A 59 -10.33 12.11 11.33
CA ALA A 59 -8.90 12.35 11.22
C ALA A 59 -8.11 11.48 12.22
N MET A 60 -8.59 11.33 13.46
CA MET A 60 -7.99 10.46 14.47
C MET A 60 -7.98 8.99 14.03
N ALA A 61 -9.10 8.47 13.51
CA ALA A 61 -9.19 7.11 12.98
C ALA A 61 -8.19 6.86 11.85
N SER A 62 -8.10 7.83 10.92
CA SER A 62 -7.17 7.78 9.79
C SER A 62 -5.71 7.80 10.25
N ALA A 63 -5.36 8.68 11.21
CA ALA A 63 -4.03 8.74 11.80
C ALA A 63 -3.66 7.43 12.51
N ALA A 64 -4.55 6.90 13.35
CA ALA A 64 -4.39 5.61 14.02
C ALA A 64 -4.13 4.47 13.03
N GLY A 65 -4.84 4.45 11.89
CA GLY A 65 -4.65 3.45 10.85
C GLY A 65 -3.26 3.49 10.21
N ARG A 66 -2.74 4.70 9.95
CA ARG A 66 -1.44 4.91 9.30
C ARG A 66 -0.26 4.54 10.21
N ILE A 67 -0.36 4.78 11.51
CA ILE A 67 0.69 4.41 12.49
C ILE A 67 0.56 2.96 13.00
N GLY A 68 -0.40 2.20 12.49
CA GLY A 68 -0.53 0.77 12.76
C GLY A 68 -1.47 0.37 13.91
N HIS A 69 -2.18 1.32 14.52
CA HIS A 69 -3.22 1.05 15.52
C HIS A 69 -4.55 0.61 14.88
N GLY A 70 -4.52 -0.47 14.10
CA GLY A 70 -5.64 -0.89 13.25
C GLY A 70 -6.94 -1.16 13.99
N ARG A 71 -6.90 -1.85 15.14
CA ARG A 71 -8.11 -2.14 15.95
C ARG A 71 -8.77 -0.87 16.47
N GLU A 72 -7.96 0.12 16.82
CA GLU A 72 -8.45 1.39 17.32
C GLU A 72 -9.00 2.28 16.21
N ALA A 73 -8.32 2.34 15.07
CA ALA A 73 -8.82 3.00 13.87
C ALA A 73 -10.22 2.49 13.49
N MET A 74 -10.44 1.17 13.52
CA MET A 74 -11.75 0.57 13.25
C MET A 74 -12.80 1.00 14.27
N ARG A 75 -12.49 0.90 15.58
CA ARG A 75 -13.43 1.30 16.64
C ARG A 75 -13.85 2.77 16.51
N ILE A 76 -12.91 3.66 16.22
CA ILE A 76 -13.20 5.10 16.05
C ILE A 76 -13.99 5.31 14.74
N GLY A 77 -13.62 4.65 13.65
CA GLY A 77 -14.33 4.73 12.38
C GLY A 77 -15.79 4.24 12.47
N GLU A 78 -16.05 3.18 13.24
CA GLU A 78 -17.40 2.70 13.53
C GLU A 78 -18.23 3.73 14.29
N LEU A 79 -17.63 4.43 15.26
CA LEU A 79 -18.28 5.54 15.95
C LEU A 79 -18.59 6.70 15.00
N VAL A 80 -17.66 7.05 14.11
CA VAL A 80 -17.86 8.08 13.07
C VAL A 80 -19.04 7.69 12.18
N TYR A 81 -19.08 6.45 11.71
CA TYR A 81 -20.21 5.93 10.92
C TYR A 81 -21.55 6.12 11.65
N VAL A 82 -21.65 5.66 12.89
CA VAL A 82 -22.91 5.77 13.67
C VAL A 82 -23.35 7.23 13.82
N ARG A 83 -22.41 8.17 14.01
CA ARG A 83 -22.74 9.60 14.09
C ARG A 83 -23.22 10.14 12.75
N LEU A 84 -22.52 9.81 11.66
CA LEU A 84 -22.84 10.27 10.30
C LEU A 84 -24.20 9.75 9.81
N THR A 85 -24.60 8.52 10.15
CA THR A 85 -25.92 7.99 9.71
C THR A 85 -27.11 8.85 10.14
N ARG A 86 -26.95 9.70 11.17
CA ARG A 86 -27.99 10.59 11.67
C ARG A 86 -27.98 11.98 11.03
N THR A 87 -26.88 12.36 10.38
CA THR A 87 -26.63 13.75 9.93
C THR A 87 -26.37 13.84 8.43
N ASP A 88 -25.65 12.87 7.87
CA ASP A 88 -25.24 12.84 6.47
C ASP A 88 -25.11 11.37 5.99
N PRO A 89 -26.17 10.82 5.38
CA PRO A 89 -26.17 9.46 4.83
C PRO A 89 -25.10 9.21 3.75
N ASN A 90 -24.72 10.23 2.96
CA ASN A 90 -23.72 10.09 1.92
C ASN A 90 -22.30 10.00 2.52
N ALA A 91 -21.99 10.83 3.52
CA ALA A 91 -20.76 10.70 4.30
C ALA A 91 -20.71 9.38 5.09
N ALA A 92 -21.85 8.94 5.66
CA ALA A 92 -21.95 7.64 6.32
C ALA A 92 -21.65 6.48 5.36
N ALA A 93 -22.16 6.52 4.13
CA ALA A 93 -21.84 5.55 3.10
C ALA A 93 -20.34 5.58 2.75
N GLY A 94 -19.74 6.77 2.64
CA GLY A 94 -18.30 6.93 2.44
C GLY A 94 -17.47 6.27 3.55
N LYS A 95 -17.89 6.45 4.81
CA LYS A 95 -17.26 5.78 5.96
C LYS A 95 -17.45 4.26 5.92
N ALA A 96 -18.63 3.78 5.51
CA ALA A 96 -18.88 2.35 5.38
C ALA A 96 -18.02 1.70 4.28
N VAL A 97 -17.79 2.36 3.14
CA VAL A 97 -16.86 1.88 2.10
C VAL A 97 -15.44 1.78 2.64
N GLU A 98 -14.97 2.78 3.37
CA GLU A 98 -13.63 2.78 3.99
C GLU A 98 -13.45 1.64 5.00
N LEU A 99 -14.42 1.45 5.91
CA LEU A 99 -14.42 0.34 6.86
C LEU A 99 -14.49 -1.01 6.15
N GLY A 100 -15.31 -1.12 5.10
CA GLY A 100 -15.40 -2.30 4.25
C GLY A 100 -14.03 -2.69 3.69
N LEU A 101 -13.37 -1.78 2.99
CA LEU A 101 -12.02 -2.00 2.46
C LEU A 101 -11.05 -2.40 3.57
N ALA A 102 -11.04 -1.68 4.69
CA ALA A 102 -10.11 -1.94 5.79
C ALA A 102 -10.25 -3.35 6.40
N TRP A 103 -11.48 -3.88 6.52
CA TRP A 103 -11.72 -5.24 6.99
C TRP A 103 -11.36 -6.28 5.92
N LEU A 104 -11.71 -6.03 4.66
CA LEU A 104 -11.40 -6.94 3.55
C LEU A 104 -9.88 -7.11 3.34
N SER A 105 -9.12 -6.01 3.39
CA SER A 105 -7.64 -6.01 3.28
C SER A 105 -6.94 -6.73 4.44
N ARG A 106 -7.68 -7.11 5.50
CA ARG A 106 -7.19 -7.89 6.65
C ARG A 106 -7.64 -9.35 6.63
N GLY A 107 -8.46 -9.76 5.68
CA GLY A 107 -9.00 -11.13 5.61
C GLY A 107 -10.36 -11.32 6.26
N GLU A 108 -10.92 -10.28 6.90
CA GLU A 108 -12.23 -10.35 7.54
C GLU A 108 -13.35 -10.15 6.50
N TRP A 109 -13.44 -11.09 5.56
CA TRP A 109 -14.22 -10.98 4.34
C TRP A 109 -15.71 -10.74 4.60
N ALA A 110 -16.31 -11.51 5.51
CA ALA A 110 -17.72 -11.39 5.87
C ALA A 110 -18.04 -10.05 6.53
N ILE A 111 -17.17 -9.56 7.42
CA ILE A 111 -17.33 -8.26 8.07
C ILE A 111 -17.24 -7.15 7.01
N GLY A 112 -16.23 -7.22 6.15
CA GLY A 112 -16.05 -6.31 5.03
C GLY A 112 -17.26 -6.22 4.10
N GLN A 113 -17.80 -7.35 3.63
CA GLN A 113 -19.00 -7.38 2.80
C GLN A 113 -20.24 -6.81 3.51
N SER A 114 -20.34 -6.97 4.84
CA SER A 114 -21.43 -6.38 5.61
C SER A 114 -21.37 -4.85 5.61
N TRP A 115 -20.18 -4.25 5.59
CA TRP A 115 -19.99 -2.80 5.48
C TRP A 115 -20.33 -2.29 4.08
N VAL A 116 -19.90 -3.01 3.04
CA VAL A 116 -20.29 -2.73 1.64
C VAL A 116 -21.82 -2.77 1.49
N SER A 117 -22.48 -3.75 2.10
CA SER A 117 -23.95 -3.85 2.07
C SER A 117 -24.63 -2.66 2.76
N ARG A 118 -24.05 -2.13 3.85
CA ARG A 118 -24.55 -0.91 4.51
C ARG A 118 -24.37 0.33 3.64
N ALA A 119 -23.22 0.48 2.99
CA ALA A 119 -22.98 1.56 2.04
C ALA A 119 -23.99 1.53 0.88
N ARG A 120 -24.24 0.34 0.32
CA ARG A 120 -25.25 0.13 -0.74
C ARG A 120 -26.65 0.54 -0.28
N ALA A 121 -27.05 0.14 0.93
CA ALA A 121 -28.35 0.52 1.47
C ALA A 121 -28.50 2.04 1.65
N LEU A 122 -27.45 2.73 2.08
CA LEU A 122 -27.45 4.18 2.26
C LEU A 122 -27.48 4.97 0.94
N LEU A 123 -26.93 4.39 -0.14
CA LEU A 123 -26.88 5.01 -1.47
C LEU A 123 -27.99 4.51 -2.41
N ALA A 124 -28.95 3.74 -1.92
CA ALA A 124 -30.04 3.22 -2.75
C ALA A 124 -30.86 4.37 -3.36
N GLY A 125 -30.80 4.52 -4.69
CA GLY A 125 -31.45 5.61 -5.42
C GLY A 125 -30.80 6.98 -5.25
N ALA A 126 -29.58 7.05 -4.68
CA ALA A 126 -28.82 8.28 -4.61
C ALA A 126 -28.34 8.73 -6.00
N PRO A 127 -28.19 10.04 -6.24
CA PRO A 127 -27.57 10.54 -7.47
C PRO A 127 -26.09 10.13 -7.53
N GLU A 128 -25.51 10.22 -8.73
CA GLU A 128 -24.08 10.00 -8.95
C GLU A 128 -23.24 10.86 -8.00
N SER A 129 -22.30 10.20 -7.32
CA SER A 129 -21.41 10.84 -6.35
C SER A 129 -20.06 10.13 -6.30
N PRO A 130 -18.98 10.80 -5.87
CA PRO A 130 -17.68 10.15 -5.68
C PRO A 130 -17.72 8.97 -4.69
N VAL A 131 -18.68 8.98 -3.75
CA VAL A 131 -18.88 7.88 -2.80
C VAL A 131 -19.51 6.68 -3.51
N LEU A 132 -20.50 6.91 -4.38
CA LEU A 132 -21.11 5.86 -5.19
C LEU A 132 -20.08 5.24 -6.15
N GLY A 133 -19.24 6.04 -6.79
CA GLY A 133 -18.14 5.54 -7.63
C GLY A 133 -17.20 4.62 -6.86
N ARG A 134 -16.73 5.02 -5.67
CA ARG A 134 -15.87 4.16 -4.82
C ARG A 134 -16.55 2.88 -4.35
N LEU A 135 -17.87 2.93 -4.09
CA LEU A 135 -18.64 1.72 -3.77
C LEU A 135 -18.65 0.76 -4.95
N SER A 136 -18.97 1.25 -6.15
CA SER A 136 -19.00 0.47 -7.39
C SER A 136 -17.63 -0.15 -7.71
N ASP A 137 -16.55 0.61 -7.52
CA ASP A 137 -15.18 0.11 -7.69
C ASP A 137 -14.90 -1.06 -6.74
N LEU A 138 -15.22 -0.89 -5.45
CA LEU A 138 -15.02 -1.95 -4.45
C LEU A 138 -15.88 -3.18 -4.74
N GLU A 139 -17.13 -3.01 -5.14
CA GLU A 139 -18.02 -4.10 -5.53
C GLU A 139 -17.50 -4.87 -6.74
N THR A 140 -16.91 -4.17 -7.71
CA THR A 140 -16.27 -4.77 -8.88
C THR A 140 -15.09 -5.65 -8.47
N VAL A 141 -14.21 -5.15 -7.59
CA VAL A 141 -13.09 -5.94 -7.06
C VAL A 141 -13.60 -7.15 -6.28
N LEU A 142 -14.64 -6.99 -5.46
CA LEU A 142 -15.24 -8.10 -4.71
C LEU A 142 -15.85 -9.17 -5.60
N ALA A 143 -16.43 -8.79 -6.74
CA ALA A 143 -16.96 -9.73 -7.72
C ALA A 143 -15.81 -10.57 -8.31
N VAL A 144 -14.76 -9.93 -8.82
CA VAL A 144 -13.56 -10.59 -9.39
C VAL A 144 -12.93 -11.56 -8.37
N LEU A 145 -12.74 -11.10 -7.13
CA LEU A 145 -12.14 -11.89 -6.06
C LEU A 145 -13.06 -13.00 -5.54
N GLY A 146 -14.38 -12.83 -5.71
CA GLY A 146 -15.42 -13.77 -5.27
C GLY A 146 -15.59 -14.97 -6.19
N GLU A 147 -15.19 -14.88 -7.46
CA GLU A 147 -15.35 -15.93 -8.48
C GLU A 147 -14.57 -17.21 -8.14
N ASP A 148 -13.44 -17.09 -7.45
CA ASP A 148 -12.56 -18.19 -7.13
C ASP A 148 -12.44 -18.35 -5.61
N ALA A 149 -12.90 -19.51 -5.11
CA ALA A 149 -12.92 -19.84 -3.70
C ALA A 149 -11.52 -20.14 -3.16
N ASP A 150 -10.61 -20.63 -4.01
CA ASP A 150 -9.23 -20.97 -3.63
C ASP A 150 -8.38 -19.70 -3.40
N LEU A 151 -8.87 -18.55 -3.86
CA LEU A 151 -8.27 -17.25 -3.60
C LEU A 151 -8.55 -16.70 -2.21
N ALA A 152 -9.36 -17.35 -1.37
CA ALA A 152 -9.80 -16.81 -0.09
C ALA A 152 -8.65 -16.26 0.78
N ALA A 153 -7.49 -16.93 0.78
CA ALA A 153 -6.29 -16.50 1.50
C ALA A 153 -5.60 -15.24 0.91
N GLU A 154 -5.81 -14.97 -0.38
CA GLU A 154 -5.06 -13.97 -1.16
C GLU A 154 -5.86 -12.70 -1.47
N ARG A 155 -7.18 -12.75 -1.34
CA ARG A 155 -8.05 -11.56 -1.44
C ARG A 155 -7.50 -10.35 -0.66
N PRO A 156 -6.97 -10.51 0.57
CA PRO A 156 -6.42 -9.39 1.33
C PRO A 156 -5.15 -8.81 0.72
N ALA A 157 -4.35 -9.61 0.00
CA ALA A 157 -3.17 -9.13 -0.70
C ALA A 157 -3.56 -8.30 -1.93
N VAL A 158 -4.48 -8.79 -2.76
CA VAL A 158 -4.99 -8.01 -3.91
C VAL A 158 -5.54 -6.67 -3.46
N LEU A 159 -6.41 -6.66 -2.45
CA LEU A 159 -7.02 -5.42 -1.95
C LEU A 159 -6.06 -4.42 -1.31
N ARG A 160 -4.85 -4.85 -0.92
CA ARG A 160 -3.80 -3.94 -0.43
C ARG A 160 -2.98 -3.32 -1.56
N GLU A 161 -2.91 -3.99 -2.71
CA GLU A 161 -2.16 -3.51 -3.88
C GLU A 161 -3.01 -2.64 -4.81
N MET A 162 -4.35 -2.76 -4.77
CA MET A 162 -5.31 -1.98 -5.56
C MET A 162 -5.33 -0.48 -5.19
N GLY A 163 -5.37 0.38 -6.21
CA GLY A 163 -5.88 1.75 -6.07
C GLY A 163 -7.40 1.80 -6.19
N LEU A 164 -8.10 2.51 -5.30
CA LEU A 164 -9.52 2.83 -5.50
C LEU A 164 -9.65 4.21 -6.17
N GLY A 165 -10.36 4.30 -7.30
CA GLY A 165 -10.64 5.56 -8.00
C GLY A 165 -10.40 5.53 -9.51
N GLY A 166 -11.11 4.65 -10.24
CA GLY A 166 -11.00 4.50 -11.70
C GLY A 166 -12.34 4.25 -12.39
N ALA A 167 -12.33 4.02 -13.71
CA ALA A 167 -13.52 3.51 -14.41
C ALA A 167 -13.73 2.02 -14.07
N PRO A 168 -14.97 1.49 -13.99
CA PRO A 168 -15.22 0.11 -13.53
C PRO A 168 -14.46 -0.98 -14.30
N ALA A 169 -14.31 -0.85 -15.62
CA ALA A 169 -13.54 -1.80 -16.43
C ALA A 169 -12.03 -1.75 -16.13
N ALA A 170 -11.49 -0.55 -15.86
CA ALA A 170 -10.10 -0.39 -15.45
C ALA A 170 -9.85 -1.03 -14.07
N VAL A 171 -10.81 -0.88 -13.15
CA VAL A 171 -10.75 -1.48 -11.80
C VAL A 171 -10.82 -3.02 -11.86
N ALA A 172 -11.71 -3.58 -12.69
CA ALA A 172 -11.78 -5.02 -12.90
C ALA A 172 -10.50 -5.56 -13.54
N GLY A 173 -9.97 -4.87 -14.56
CA GLY A 173 -8.73 -5.25 -15.22
C GLY A 173 -7.52 -5.20 -14.28
N GLU A 174 -7.42 -4.17 -13.43
CA GLU A 174 -6.40 -4.05 -12.40
C GLU A 174 -6.50 -5.19 -11.37
N ALA A 175 -7.71 -5.54 -10.94
CA ALA A 175 -7.93 -6.65 -10.01
C ALA A 175 -7.45 -7.99 -10.60
N TYR A 176 -7.77 -8.28 -11.87
CA TYR A 176 -7.25 -9.47 -12.55
C TYR A 176 -5.73 -9.42 -12.76
N TYR A 177 -5.15 -8.24 -13.00
CA TYR A 177 -3.70 -8.10 -13.06
C TYR A 177 -3.02 -8.46 -11.73
N HIS A 178 -3.50 -7.94 -10.60
CA HIS A 178 -2.95 -8.29 -9.28
C HIS A 178 -3.18 -9.77 -8.92
N LEU A 179 -4.31 -10.34 -9.34
CA LEU A 179 -4.52 -11.78 -9.22
C LEU A 179 -3.47 -12.57 -10.02
N GLY A 180 -3.19 -12.16 -11.25
CA GLY A 180 -2.13 -12.76 -12.07
C GLY A 180 -0.75 -12.66 -11.41
N GLU A 181 -0.43 -11.51 -10.80
CA GLU A 181 0.82 -11.31 -10.07
C GLU A 181 0.97 -12.26 -8.88
N ILE A 182 -0.08 -12.45 -8.08
CA ILE A 182 -0.06 -13.38 -6.95
C ILE A 182 0.14 -14.82 -7.44
N ARG A 183 -0.62 -15.24 -8.45
CA ARG A 183 -0.51 -16.58 -9.05
C ARG A 183 0.88 -16.81 -9.64
N ARG A 184 1.44 -15.81 -10.33
CA ARG A 184 2.83 -15.86 -10.85
C ARG A 184 3.84 -16.05 -9.73
N ARG A 185 3.74 -15.29 -8.63
CA ARG A 185 4.65 -15.41 -7.46
C ARG A 185 4.56 -16.77 -6.76
N ARG A 186 3.43 -17.46 -6.89
CA ARG A 186 3.23 -18.83 -6.39
C ARG A 186 3.64 -19.93 -7.37
N GLY A 187 3.97 -19.58 -8.62
CA GLY A 187 4.27 -20.55 -9.67
C GLY A 187 3.03 -21.19 -10.31
N GLU A 188 1.83 -20.64 -10.09
CA GLU A 188 0.59 -21.08 -10.73
C GLU A 188 0.51 -20.54 -12.17
N VAL A 189 1.32 -21.11 -13.07
CA VAL A 189 1.54 -20.59 -14.44
C VAL A 189 0.25 -20.42 -15.24
N GLU A 190 -0.58 -21.46 -15.34
CA GLU A 190 -1.82 -21.42 -16.12
C GLU A 190 -2.81 -20.40 -15.55
N GLY A 191 -2.97 -20.39 -14.22
CA GLY A 191 -3.84 -19.46 -13.52
C GLY A 191 -3.39 -18.00 -13.67
N ALA A 192 -2.08 -17.75 -13.72
CA ALA A 192 -1.53 -16.42 -13.93
C ALA A 192 -1.81 -15.91 -15.36
N PHE A 193 -1.56 -16.72 -16.39
CA PHE A 193 -1.91 -16.35 -17.77
C PHE A 193 -3.41 -16.14 -17.97
N ALA A 194 -4.26 -16.98 -17.36
CA ALA A 194 -5.71 -16.80 -17.41
C ALA A 194 -6.13 -15.45 -16.81
N ALA A 195 -5.54 -15.06 -15.68
CA ALA A 195 -5.81 -13.77 -15.05
C ALA A 195 -5.30 -12.59 -15.90
N TYR A 196 -4.08 -12.67 -16.45
CA TYR A 196 -3.57 -11.65 -17.37
C TYR A 196 -4.40 -11.50 -18.64
N ALA A 197 -4.88 -12.61 -19.21
CA ALA A 197 -5.78 -12.57 -20.37
C ALA A 197 -7.10 -11.87 -20.04
N ARG A 198 -7.65 -12.06 -18.83
CA ARG A 198 -8.82 -11.32 -18.36
C ARG A 198 -8.53 -9.84 -18.18
N ALA A 199 -7.42 -9.48 -17.55
CA ALA A 199 -6.98 -8.10 -17.43
C ALA A 199 -6.88 -7.42 -18.81
N HIS A 200 -6.24 -8.08 -19.77
CA HIS A 200 -6.11 -7.60 -21.15
C HIS A 200 -7.46 -7.42 -21.85
N SER A 201 -8.38 -8.38 -21.70
CA SER A 201 -9.73 -8.29 -22.29
C SER A 201 -10.56 -7.11 -21.75
N LEU A 202 -10.18 -6.59 -20.57
CA LEU A 202 -10.78 -5.42 -19.92
C LEU A 202 -10.01 -4.13 -20.21
N GLY A 203 -9.01 -4.17 -21.09
CA GLY A 203 -8.20 -3.02 -21.49
C GLY A 203 -7.04 -2.70 -20.55
N PHE A 204 -6.75 -3.54 -19.56
CA PHE A 204 -5.61 -3.35 -18.67
C PHE A 204 -4.37 -4.06 -19.24
N VAL A 205 -3.25 -3.35 -19.35
CA VAL A 205 -1.99 -3.91 -19.85
C VAL A 205 -1.35 -4.76 -18.74
N PRO A 206 -1.25 -6.09 -18.89
CA PRO A 206 -0.79 -6.99 -17.82
C PRO A 206 0.74 -7.03 -17.64
N GLN A 207 1.43 -5.94 -17.97
CA GLN A 207 2.88 -5.83 -17.88
C GLN A 207 3.28 -5.17 -16.55
N PRO A 208 4.40 -5.55 -15.91
CA PRO A 208 5.42 -6.49 -16.41
C PRO A 208 5.15 -7.97 -16.06
N GLY A 209 4.02 -8.28 -15.41
CA GLY A 209 3.74 -9.61 -14.88
C GLY A 209 3.74 -10.71 -15.94
N GLU A 210 3.11 -10.45 -17.07
CA GLU A 210 3.06 -11.40 -18.19
C GLU A 210 4.45 -11.66 -18.79
N ALA A 211 5.25 -10.62 -19.03
CA ALA A 211 6.64 -10.76 -19.49
C ALA A 211 7.51 -11.50 -18.48
N LEU A 212 7.37 -11.23 -17.18
CA LEU A 212 8.10 -11.95 -16.14
C LEU A 212 7.76 -13.45 -16.13
N LEU A 213 6.50 -13.79 -16.36
CA LEU A 213 6.06 -15.19 -16.45
C LEU A 213 6.63 -15.87 -17.71
N ARG A 214 6.60 -15.22 -18.87
CA ARG A 214 7.25 -15.71 -20.10
C ARG A 214 8.76 -15.94 -19.90
N CYS A 215 9.44 -14.99 -19.27
CA CYS A 215 10.86 -15.09 -18.96
C CYS A 215 11.16 -16.31 -18.07
N ALA A 216 10.34 -16.56 -17.05
CA ALA A 216 10.48 -17.74 -16.18
C ALA A 216 10.28 -19.08 -16.94
N LEU A 217 9.52 -19.07 -18.03
CA LEU A 217 9.32 -20.22 -18.92
C LEU A 217 10.39 -20.34 -20.03
N GLY A 218 11.39 -19.45 -20.04
CA GLY A 218 12.49 -19.46 -21.00
C GLY A 218 12.27 -18.62 -22.27
N ASP A 219 11.09 -18.01 -22.43
CA ASP A 219 10.79 -17.11 -23.55
C ASP A 219 11.25 -15.67 -23.24
N VAL A 220 12.56 -15.53 -23.07
CA VAL A 220 13.20 -14.29 -22.59
C VAL A 220 13.17 -13.18 -23.63
N ASP A 221 13.29 -13.50 -24.92
CA ASP A 221 13.29 -12.50 -26.00
C ASP A 221 11.92 -11.84 -26.15
N THR A 222 10.83 -12.63 -26.12
CA THR A 222 9.46 -12.10 -26.17
C THR A 222 9.17 -11.26 -24.93
N ALA A 223 9.50 -11.77 -23.74
CA ALA A 223 9.36 -11.04 -22.49
C ALA A 223 10.03 -9.66 -22.54
N ARG A 224 11.28 -9.61 -23.05
CA ARG A 224 12.04 -8.37 -23.20
C ARG A 224 11.40 -7.42 -24.20
N ALA A 225 10.91 -7.92 -25.34
CA ALA A 225 10.26 -7.09 -26.35
C ALA A 225 8.98 -6.44 -25.81
N GLU A 226 8.15 -7.21 -25.12
CA GLU A 226 6.89 -6.73 -24.56
C GLU A 226 7.08 -5.72 -23.42
N VAL A 227 7.99 -5.98 -22.48
CA VAL A 227 8.24 -5.03 -21.39
C VAL A 227 8.82 -3.72 -21.92
N ARG A 228 9.64 -3.77 -22.99
CA ARG A 228 10.17 -2.57 -23.65
C ARG A 228 9.08 -1.77 -24.35
N ALA A 229 8.17 -2.43 -25.06
CA ALA A 229 7.01 -1.78 -25.65
C ALA A 229 6.17 -1.08 -24.57
N ALA A 230 5.88 -1.79 -23.47
CA ALA A 230 5.13 -1.21 -22.36
C ALA A 230 5.85 -0.01 -21.70
N ILE A 231 7.18 -0.05 -21.58
CA ILE A 231 7.98 1.07 -21.07
C ILE A 231 7.90 2.29 -22.00
N ALA A 232 7.89 2.09 -23.32
CA ALA A 232 7.85 3.18 -24.29
C ALA A 232 6.55 4.00 -24.20
N ASP A 233 5.44 3.36 -23.84
CA ASP A 233 4.11 3.97 -23.70
C ASP A 233 3.76 4.32 -22.24
N ALA A 234 4.68 4.13 -21.28
CA ALA A 234 4.40 4.27 -19.86
C ALA A 234 4.27 5.72 -19.41
N ASP A 235 3.26 6.00 -18.58
CA ASP A 235 3.22 7.23 -17.79
C ASP A 235 4.16 7.18 -16.57
N ALA A 236 4.28 8.30 -15.88
CA ALA A 236 5.15 8.43 -14.69
C ALA A 236 4.74 7.48 -13.54
N THR A 237 3.48 7.05 -13.49
CA THR A 237 2.96 6.17 -12.44
C THR A 237 3.29 4.70 -12.72
N ALA A 238 3.17 4.26 -13.97
CA ALA A 238 3.43 2.89 -14.39
C ALA A 238 4.93 2.60 -14.59
N LEU A 239 5.72 3.60 -15.00
CA LEU A 239 7.12 3.44 -15.39
C LEU A 239 7.98 2.75 -14.32
N PRO A 240 7.97 3.14 -13.02
CA PRO A 240 8.80 2.48 -12.01
C PRO A 240 8.49 0.99 -11.83
N ARG A 241 7.24 0.57 -12.02
CA ARG A 241 6.83 -0.84 -11.93
C ARG A 241 7.34 -1.63 -13.12
N LEU A 242 7.23 -1.07 -14.32
CA LEU A 242 7.71 -1.71 -15.56
C LEU A 242 9.24 -1.83 -15.58
N LEU A 243 9.97 -0.80 -15.15
CA LEU A 243 11.43 -0.82 -15.04
C LEU A 243 11.93 -1.92 -14.09
N ARG A 244 11.25 -2.14 -12.95
CA ARG A 244 11.57 -3.26 -12.04
C ARG A 244 11.40 -4.62 -12.70
N GLY A 245 10.39 -4.78 -13.56
CA GLY A 245 10.22 -5.99 -14.37
C GLY A 245 11.33 -6.17 -15.39
N ALA A 246 11.68 -5.10 -16.11
CA ALA A 246 12.73 -5.13 -17.13
C ALA A 246 14.11 -5.45 -16.54
N ILE A 247 14.45 -4.94 -15.35
CA ILE A 247 15.69 -5.29 -14.63
C ILE A 247 15.72 -6.79 -14.34
N GLN A 248 14.62 -7.38 -13.86
CA GLN A 248 14.56 -8.81 -13.57
C GLN A 248 14.76 -9.66 -14.83
N ILE A 249 14.14 -9.28 -15.95
CA ILE A 249 14.30 -9.96 -17.24
C ILE A 249 15.75 -9.86 -17.74
N ALA A 250 16.36 -8.67 -17.68
CA ALA A 250 17.75 -8.46 -18.07
C ALA A 250 18.74 -9.26 -17.21
N VAL A 251 18.52 -9.31 -15.89
CA VAL A 251 19.30 -10.13 -14.94
C VAL A 251 19.17 -11.63 -15.25
N ALA A 252 17.97 -12.11 -15.55
CA ALA A 252 17.74 -13.51 -15.91
C ALA A 252 18.44 -13.90 -17.22
N ARG A 253 18.48 -12.98 -18.19
CA ARG A 253 19.20 -13.14 -19.46
C ARG A 253 20.72 -13.08 -19.33
N GLY A 254 21.23 -12.39 -18.31
CA GLY A 254 22.65 -12.06 -18.16
C GLY A 254 23.07 -10.78 -18.89
N ASP A 255 22.12 -9.98 -19.39
CA ASP A 255 22.37 -8.69 -20.04
C ASP A 255 22.56 -7.59 -18.97
N LEU A 256 23.68 -7.64 -18.25
CA LEU A 256 23.90 -6.82 -17.05
C LEU A 256 24.08 -5.33 -17.34
N ASP A 257 24.56 -4.97 -18.54
CA ASP A 257 24.65 -3.56 -18.96
C ASP A 257 23.24 -2.95 -19.12
N GLU A 258 22.31 -3.70 -19.71
CA GLU A 258 20.91 -3.29 -19.83
C GLU A 258 20.21 -3.22 -18.47
N ALA A 259 20.51 -4.16 -17.57
CA ALA A 259 19.98 -4.11 -16.21
C ALA A 259 20.44 -2.84 -15.46
N GLU A 260 21.67 -2.40 -15.68
CA GLU A 260 22.20 -1.14 -15.12
C GLU A 260 21.57 0.11 -15.76
N ASP A 261 21.30 0.09 -17.06
CA ASP A 261 20.55 1.16 -17.74
C ASP A 261 19.16 1.32 -17.12
N TYR A 262 18.44 0.22 -16.90
CA TYR A 262 17.12 0.27 -16.26
C TYR A 262 17.18 0.70 -14.79
N LEU A 263 18.22 0.35 -14.05
CA LEU A 263 18.44 0.88 -12.70
C LEU A 263 18.61 2.40 -12.70
N ARG A 264 19.42 2.95 -13.63
CA ARG A 264 19.58 4.41 -13.79
C ARG A 264 18.27 5.09 -14.19
N ALA A 265 17.50 4.48 -15.08
CA ALA A 265 16.18 4.97 -15.47
C ALA A 265 15.21 4.97 -14.28
N LEU A 266 15.25 3.95 -13.42
CA LEU A 266 14.42 3.86 -12.23
C LEU A 266 14.73 4.99 -11.24
N GLU A 267 16.01 5.26 -11.01
CA GLU A 267 16.47 6.38 -10.18
C GLU A 267 16.05 7.73 -10.75
N SER A 268 16.14 7.90 -12.07
CA SER A 268 15.68 9.11 -12.76
C SER A 268 14.18 9.32 -12.64
N ALA A 269 13.41 8.24 -12.51
CA ALA A 269 11.98 8.27 -12.23
C ALA A 269 11.64 8.48 -10.74
N GLY A 270 12.64 8.76 -9.89
CA GLY A 270 12.46 9.03 -8.47
C GLY A 270 12.23 7.79 -7.60
N ALA A 271 12.54 6.60 -8.12
CA ALA A 271 12.41 5.34 -7.41
C ALA A 271 13.78 4.66 -7.21
N ASP A 272 13.94 3.90 -6.14
CA ASP A 272 15.11 3.04 -5.92
C ASP A 272 14.63 1.61 -5.63
N ASP A 273 15.49 0.64 -5.94
CA ASP A 273 15.28 -0.76 -5.62
C ASP A 273 16.61 -1.42 -5.26
N SER A 274 16.93 -1.32 -3.96
CA SER A 274 18.16 -1.87 -3.41
C SER A 274 18.26 -3.40 -3.57
N VAL A 275 17.14 -4.13 -3.67
CA VAL A 275 17.16 -5.58 -3.88
C VAL A 275 17.58 -5.91 -5.31
N LEU A 276 16.97 -5.25 -6.30
CA LEU A 276 17.34 -5.43 -7.71
C LEU A 276 18.77 -4.96 -8.00
N ARG A 277 19.20 -3.86 -7.37
CA ARG A 277 20.61 -3.41 -7.42
C ARG A 277 21.55 -4.47 -6.86
N GLY A 278 21.18 -5.08 -5.72
CA GLY A 278 21.89 -6.22 -5.16
C GLY A 278 21.99 -7.39 -6.14
N ALA A 279 20.88 -7.76 -6.79
CA ALA A 279 20.84 -8.84 -7.79
C ALA A 279 21.80 -8.61 -8.96
N VAL A 280 21.82 -7.39 -9.52
CA VAL A 280 22.76 -7.02 -10.60
C VAL A 280 24.21 -7.14 -10.13
N LEU A 281 24.53 -6.64 -8.92
CA LEU A 281 25.88 -6.76 -8.34
C LEU A 281 26.30 -8.22 -8.12
N VAL A 282 25.38 -9.10 -7.68
CA VAL A 282 25.65 -10.53 -7.54
C VAL A 282 26.01 -11.13 -8.90
N ARG A 283 25.22 -10.88 -9.94
CA ARG A 283 25.47 -11.44 -11.27
C ARG A 283 26.72 -10.87 -11.96
N ARG A 284 27.16 -9.67 -11.57
CA ARG A 284 28.47 -9.08 -11.97
C ARG A 284 29.68 -9.69 -11.23
N GLY A 285 29.45 -10.55 -10.23
CA GLY A 285 30.53 -11.06 -9.36
C GLY A 285 30.99 -10.08 -8.29
N ARG A 286 30.31 -8.94 -8.09
CA ARG A 286 30.63 -7.92 -7.08
C ARG A 286 30.00 -8.27 -5.73
N HIS A 287 30.27 -9.49 -5.25
CA HIS A 287 29.57 -10.10 -4.12
C HIS A 287 29.70 -9.33 -2.79
N ARG A 288 30.87 -8.75 -2.49
CA ARG A 288 31.06 -7.93 -1.27
C ARG A 288 30.15 -6.70 -1.27
N GLU A 289 30.05 -6.02 -2.41
CA GLU A 289 29.20 -4.84 -2.56
C GLU A 289 27.72 -5.19 -2.53
N ALA A 290 27.33 -6.29 -3.20
CA ALA A 290 25.98 -6.82 -3.14
C ALA A 290 25.53 -7.06 -1.68
N LEU A 291 26.38 -7.68 -0.85
CA LEU A 291 26.06 -7.92 0.56
C LEU A 291 25.85 -6.63 1.36
N MET A 292 26.61 -5.57 1.08
CA MET A 292 26.41 -4.29 1.77
C MET A 292 25.04 -3.69 1.43
N VAL A 293 24.69 -3.67 0.15
CA VAL A 293 23.41 -3.13 -0.33
C VAL A 293 22.24 -3.95 0.20
N LEU A 294 22.28 -5.28 0.06
CA LEU A 294 21.20 -6.19 0.48
C LEU A 294 20.99 -6.19 2.00
N ARG A 295 22.06 -6.14 2.82
CA ARG A 295 21.93 -6.02 4.28
C ARG A 295 21.36 -4.66 4.70
N SER A 296 21.67 -3.60 3.96
CA SER A 296 21.07 -2.29 4.19
C SER A 296 19.57 -2.31 3.89
N ALA A 297 19.17 -2.92 2.78
CA ALA A 297 17.76 -3.12 2.43
C ALA A 297 17.01 -3.92 3.51
N LEU A 298 17.60 -5.00 4.02
CA LEU A 298 17.02 -5.81 5.10
C LEU A 298 16.78 -5.01 6.39
N ARG A 299 17.69 -4.08 6.74
CA ARG A 299 17.54 -3.24 7.95
C ARG A 299 16.48 -2.17 7.82
N LYS A 300 16.27 -1.62 6.63
CA LYS A 300 15.33 -0.52 6.37
C LYS A 300 13.89 -0.99 6.13
N ARG A 301 13.64 -2.28 6.34
CA ARG A 301 12.45 -2.95 5.84
C ARG A 301 11.21 -2.65 6.69
N PRO A 302 10.07 -2.28 6.09
CA PRO A 302 8.84 -2.06 6.83
C PRO A 302 8.27 -3.39 7.32
N ALA A 303 7.59 -3.38 8.47
CA ALA A 303 6.99 -4.56 9.09
C ALA A 303 5.85 -5.21 8.28
N ARG A 304 5.39 -4.59 7.18
CA ARG A 304 4.25 -5.04 6.36
C ARG A 304 4.63 -5.60 4.99
N GLU A 305 5.91 -5.82 4.72
CA GLU A 305 6.37 -6.27 3.40
C GLU A 305 6.00 -7.74 3.12
N SER A 306 5.84 -8.09 1.84
CA SER A 306 5.44 -9.42 1.37
C SER A 306 6.47 -10.51 1.71
N GLU A 307 6.00 -11.72 2.04
CA GLU A 307 6.85 -12.91 2.22
C GLU A 307 7.67 -13.22 0.96
N TYR A 308 7.11 -12.99 -0.22
CA TYR A 308 7.79 -13.19 -1.51
C TYR A 308 9.03 -12.29 -1.65
N GLU A 309 8.90 -11.00 -1.35
CA GLU A 309 10.04 -10.06 -1.42
C GLU A 309 11.11 -10.38 -0.37
N THR A 310 10.67 -10.86 0.80
CA THR A 310 11.55 -11.38 1.85
C THR A 310 12.39 -12.55 1.35
N ALA A 311 11.73 -13.54 0.75
CA ALA A 311 12.38 -14.73 0.22
C ALA A 311 13.40 -14.37 -0.85
N ARG A 312 13.03 -13.52 -1.82
CA ARG A 312 13.95 -13.04 -2.86
C ARG A 312 15.19 -12.33 -2.32
N LEU A 313 15.01 -11.47 -1.31
CA LEU A 313 16.14 -10.79 -0.68
C LEU A 313 17.10 -11.80 -0.04
N HIS A 314 16.56 -12.81 0.65
CA HIS A 314 17.38 -13.87 1.25
C HIS A 314 18.09 -14.76 0.23
N GLU A 315 17.43 -15.08 -0.90
CA GLU A 315 18.05 -15.81 -2.01
C GLU A 315 19.27 -15.06 -2.55
N TRP A 316 19.16 -13.76 -2.81
CA TRP A 316 20.29 -12.95 -3.29
C TRP A 316 21.40 -12.83 -2.24
N LEU A 317 21.06 -12.71 -0.95
CA LEU A 317 22.06 -12.74 0.12
C LEU A 317 22.84 -14.07 0.13
N ALA A 318 22.13 -15.19 -0.02
CA ALA A 318 22.75 -16.51 -0.05
C ALA A 318 23.62 -16.70 -1.30
N GLU A 319 23.18 -16.24 -2.47
CA GLU A 319 23.98 -16.26 -3.70
C GLU A 319 25.24 -15.39 -3.58
N ALA A 320 25.13 -14.20 -3.00
CA ALA A 320 26.28 -13.33 -2.73
C ALA A 320 27.29 -13.96 -1.74
N GLN A 321 26.80 -14.66 -0.71
CA GLN A 321 27.66 -15.37 0.23
C GLN A 321 28.40 -16.53 -0.44
N ARG A 322 27.70 -17.36 -1.22
CA ARG A 322 28.31 -18.47 -1.97
C ARG A 322 29.39 -17.98 -2.93
N GLY A 323 29.21 -16.81 -3.54
CA GLY A 323 30.22 -16.20 -4.41
C GLY A 323 31.52 -15.74 -3.72
N LEU A 324 31.56 -15.69 -2.38
CA LEU A 324 32.75 -15.32 -1.61
C LEU A 324 33.52 -16.51 -1.01
N GLY A 325 32.94 -17.72 -1.01
CA GLY A 325 33.49 -18.93 -0.37
C GLY A 325 32.60 -19.46 0.74
#